data_AF-G0NID2-F1
#
_entry.id   AF-G0NID2-F1
#
_cell.length_a   1.000
_cell.length_b   1.000
_cell.length_c   1.000
_cell.angle_alpha   90.00
_cell.angle_beta   90.00
_cell.angle_gamma   90.00
#
_symmetry.space_group_name_H-M   'P 1'
#
loop_
_entity.id
_entity.type
_entity.pdbx_description
1 polymer ?
#
loop_
_entity_poly.entity_id
_entity_poly.type
_entity_poly.pdbx_seq_one_letter_code
_entity_poly.pdbx_strand_id
1 'polypeptide(L)' 'MREILFKSPVFEKCSLSLFVPIDVSAFEQEFGEAVRGRPSTFHHPIPNSNEYFEIILNEQKIEIARKIG' A
#
# COMPACT_ATOMS: atom_id res chain seq x y z
N MET A 1 9.84 3.02 3.55
CA MET A 1 9.13 1.87 2.95
C MET A 1 9.01 2.02 1.43
N ARG A 2 8.49 3.17 0.96
CA ARG A 2 8.24 3.46 -0.45
C ARG A 2 9.45 3.24 -1.38
N GLU A 3 10.63 3.69 -0.99
CA GLU A 3 11.81 3.66 -1.87
C GLU A 3 12.37 2.27 -2.19
N ILE A 4 12.14 1.27 -1.34
CA ILE A 4 12.71 -0.07 -1.52
C ILE A 4 11.69 -1.02 -2.17
N LEU A 5 10.43 -1.00 -1.70
CA LEU A 5 9.42 -1.94 -2.17
C LEU A 5 8.96 -1.64 -3.59
N PHE A 6 8.77 -0.36 -3.94
CA PHE A 6 8.17 0.02 -5.22
C PHE A 6 9.17 0.23 -6.36
N LYS A 7 10.48 0.18 -6.09
CA LYS A 7 11.51 0.22 -7.14
C LYS A 7 11.88 -1.17 -7.66
N SER A 8 11.49 -2.24 -6.96
CA SER A 8 11.79 -3.59 -7.41
C SER A 8 10.86 -4.01 -8.56
N PRO A 9 11.39 -4.31 -9.76
CA PRO A 9 10.56 -4.68 -10.89
C PRO A 9 9.84 -6.01 -10.69
N VAL A 10 10.35 -6.86 -9.79
CA VAL A 10 9.84 -8.21 -9.49
C VAL A 10 9.06 -8.29 -8.17
N PHE A 11 8.80 -7.15 -7.50
CA PHE A 11 8.00 -7.18 -6.28
C PHE A 11 6.53 -7.45 -6.59
N GLU A 12 6.03 -8.57 -6.05
CA GLU A 12 4.63 -8.99 -6.19
C GLU A 12 3.81 -8.74 -4.92
N LYS A 13 4.31 -9.13 -3.74
CA LYS A 13 3.58 -8.96 -2.48
C LYS A 13 4.49 -8.98 -1.26
N CYS A 14 4.07 -8.31 -0.19
CA CYS A 14 4.58 -8.53 1.17
C CYS A 14 3.50 -8.29 2.23
N SER A 15 3.75 -8.82 3.42
CA SER A 15 2.96 -8.55 4.62
C SER A 15 3.91 -8.12 5.73
N LEU A 16 3.54 -7.08 6.48
CA LEU A 16 4.25 -6.59 7.64
C LEU A 16 3.32 -6.67 8.85
N SER A 17 3.76 -7.35 9.90
CA SER A 17 3.07 -7.35 11.19
C SER A 17 3.75 -6.35 12.12
N LEU A 18 2.94 -5.57 12.83
CA LEU A 18 3.38 -4.52 13.73
C LEU A 18 3.00 -4.89 15.17
N PHE A 19 3.78 -4.40 16.13
CA PHE A 19 3.45 -4.52 17.55
C PHE A 19 2.51 -3.42 18.05
N VAL A 20 2.30 -2.39 17.23
CA VAL A 20 1.51 -1.21 17.55
C VAL A 20 0.44 -0.99 16.49
N PRO A 21 -0.68 -0.33 16.85
CA PRO A 21 -1.69 0.04 15.88
C PRO A 21 -1.13 0.89 14.73
N ILE A 22 -1.69 0.70 13.54
CA ILE A 22 -1.35 1.52 12.37
C ILE A 22 -1.97 2.91 12.51
N ASP A 23 -1.16 3.94 12.32
CA ASP A 23 -1.65 5.30 12.11
C ASP A 23 -2.07 5.49 10.64
N VAL A 24 -3.38 5.47 10.41
CA VAL A 24 -3.96 5.65 9.06
C VAL A 24 -3.64 7.03 8.49
N SER A 25 -3.54 8.06 9.34
CA SER A 25 -3.27 9.44 8.91
C SER A 25 -1.89 9.56 8.27
N ALA A 26 -0.91 8.81 8.79
CA ALA A 26 0.42 8.75 8.21
C ALA A 26 0.41 8.12 6.79
N PHE A 27 -0.47 7.15 6.53
CA PHE A 27 -0.65 6.57 5.21
C PHE A 27 -1.39 7.53 4.26
N GLU A 28 -2.39 8.27 4.74
CA GLU A 28 -3.06 9.29 3.94
C GLU A 28 -2.09 10.39 3.48
N GLN A 29 -1.18 10.80 4.36
CA GLN A 29 -0.15 11.79 4.03
C GLN A 29 0.83 11.28 2.96
N GLU A 30 1.21 10.00 3.00
CA GLU A 30 2.20 9.42 2.09
C GLU A 30 1.60 8.96 0.74
N PHE A 31 0.41 8.37 0.77
CA PHE A 31 -0.22 7.70 -0.37
C PHE A 31 -1.43 8.44 -0.93
N GLY A 32 -1.88 9.51 -0.28
CA GLY A 32 -3.10 10.25 -0.64
C GLY A 32 -4.35 9.61 -0.05
N GLU A 33 -5.50 9.90 -0.65
CA GLU A 33 -6.79 9.44 -0.12
C GLU A 33 -6.96 7.92 -0.26
N ALA A 34 -7.61 7.33 0.74
CA ALA A 34 -8.05 5.95 0.67
C ALA A 34 -9.09 5.74 -0.45
N VAL A 35 -9.19 4.51 -0.94
CA VAL A 35 -10.15 4.12 -1.97
C VAL A 35 -11.57 4.35 -1.45
N ARG A 36 -12.42 4.98 -2.27
CA ARG A 36 -13.80 5.29 -1.91
C ARG A 36 -14.55 4.02 -1.47
N GLY A 37 -15.10 4.04 -0.25
CA GLY A 37 -15.79 2.90 0.35
C GLY A 37 -14.88 1.82 0.96
N ARG A 38 -13.56 2.02 0.93
CA ARG A 38 -12.53 1.17 1.55
C ARG A 38 -11.50 2.05 2.29
N PRO A 39 -11.84 2.57 3.50
CA PRO A 39 -11.04 3.57 4.21
C PRO A 39 -9.65 3.08 4.65
N SER A 40 -9.40 1.77 4.59
CA SER A 40 -8.11 1.17 4.94
C SER A 40 -7.36 0.63 3.71
N THR A 41 -7.78 1.01 2.50
CA THR A 41 -7.16 0.58 1.24
C THR A 41 -6.65 1.78 0.47
N PHE A 42 -5.41 1.72 0.02
CA PHE A 42 -4.75 2.76 -0.77
C PHE A 42 -4.20 2.16 -2.06
N HIS A 43 -4.21 2.94 -3.13
CA HIS A 43 -3.65 2.55 -4.42
C HIS A 43 -2.46 3.45 -4.77
N HIS A 44 -1.30 2.83 -4.99
CA HIS A 44 -0.10 3.54 -5.44
C HIS A 44 0.23 3.14 -6.88
N PRO A 45 0.12 4.05 -7.86
CA PRO A 45 0.33 3.71 -9.27
C PRO A 45 1.79 3.37 -9.57
N ILE A 46 2.01 2.41 -10.48
CA ILE A 46 3.34 2.12 -11.02
C ILE A 46 3.54 2.95 -12.28
N PRO A 47 4.59 3.80 -12.37
CA PRO A 47 4.83 4.62 -13.55
C PRO A 47 4.94 3.76 -14.82
N ASN A 48 4.28 4.19 -15.91
CA ASN A 48 4.29 3.52 -17.22
C ASN A 48 3.74 2.08 -17.21
N SER A 49 2.88 1.73 -16.24
CA SER A 49 2.20 0.44 -16.19
C SER A 49 0.70 0.65 -15.94
N ASN A 50 -0.11 -0.33 -16.37
CA ASN A 50 -1.51 -0.44 -15.94
C ASN A 50 -1.63 -1.12 -14.58
N GLU A 51 -0.51 -1.47 -13.96
CA GLU A 51 -0.44 -2.05 -12.63
C GLU A 51 -0.31 -0.97 -11.55
N TYR A 52 -0.72 -1.33 -10.34
CA TYR A 52 -0.59 -0.52 -9.15
C TYR A 52 -0.26 -1.40 -7.96
N PHE A 53 0.21 -0.78 -6.88
CA PHE A 53 0.32 -1.43 -5.58
C PHE A 53 -0.92 -1.13 -4.75
N GLU A 54 -1.64 -2.17 -4.38
CA GLU A 54 -2.71 -2.13 -3.40
C GLU A 54 -2.09 -2.28 -2.01
N ILE A 55 -2.40 -1.32 -1.13
CA ILE A 55 -1.95 -1.30 0.26
C ILE A 55 -3.19 -1.42 1.13
N ILE A 56 -3.25 -2.45 1.96
CA ILE A 56 -4.35 -2.72 2.88
C ILE A 56 -3.83 -2.61 4.30
N LEU A 57 -4.46 -1.75 5.09
CA LEU A 57 -4.20 -1.58 6.50
C LEU A 57 -5.23 -2.37 7.30
N ASN A 58 -4.75 -3.19 8.23
CA ASN A 58 -5.53 -3.75 9.32
C ASN A 58 -4.89 -3.27 10.63
N GLU A 59 -5.58 -3.39 11.76
CA GLU A 59 -5.15 -2.82 13.06
C GLU A 59 -3.64 -2.89 13.32
N GLN A 60 -3.00 -4.04 13.07
CA GLN A 60 -1.56 -4.26 13.25
C GLN A 60 -0.88 -4.94 12.06
N LYS A 61 -1.47 -4.87 10.86
CA LYS A 61 -0.94 -5.56 9.66
C LYS A 61 -1.04 -4.68 8.43
N ILE A 62 0.06 -4.55 7.70
CA ILE A 62 0.11 -3.91 6.39
C ILE A 62 0.28 -5.01 5.34
N GLU A 63 -0.61 -5.05 4.37
CA GLU A 63 -0.50 -5.93 3.20
C GLU A 63 -0.27 -5.07 1.97
N ILE A 64 0.73 -5.43 1.17
CA ILE A 64 1.05 -4.74 -0.08
C ILE A 64 1.07 -5.78 -1.17
N ALA A 65 0.34 -5.56 -2.25
CA ALA A 65 0.30 -6.45 -3.39
C ALA A 65 0.25 -5.66 -4.71
N ARG A 66 0.98 -6.14 -5.72
CA ARG A 66 0.85 -5.67 -7.09
C ARG A 66 -0.47 -6.19 -7.68
N LYS A 67 -1.21 -5.31 -8.36
CA LYS A 67 -2.50 -5.59 -9.00
C LYS A 67 -2.54 -4.93 -10.38
N ILE A 68 -3.42 -5.43 -11.25
CA ILE A 68 -3.74 -4.83 -12.54
C ILE A 68 -5.02 -4.00 -12.36
N GLY A 69 -5.01 -2.76 -12.88
CA GLY A 69 -6.15 -1.83 -12.85
C GLY A 69 -7.21 -2.09 -13.90
#